data_AF-A0A6A4H5B0-F1
#
_entry.id   AF-A0A6A4H5B0-F1
#
_cell.length_a   1.000
_cell.length_b   1.000
_cell.length_c   1.000
_cell.angle_alpha   90.00
_cell.angle_beta   90.00
_cell.angle_gamma   90.00
#
_symmetry.space_group_name_H-M   'P 1'
#
loop_
_entity.id
_entity.type
_entity.pdbx_description
1 polymer ?
#
loop_
_entity_poly.entity_id
_entity_poly.type
_entity_poly.pdbx_seq_one_letter_code
_entity_poly.pdbx_strand_id
1 'polypeptide(L)'
;QMSSQVSFTSNEGVKIINSIVKKHVSKWKDGLHELQRICIPKILNLEDVFAINATGGGKSVLFGIPVLVQLQISQNVALYPMFDVPICLDPIGVVVMPMKGLVNNIVHVLNFHSLSGLIVSL
;
A
#
# COMPACT_ATOMS: atom_id res chain seq x y z
N GLN A 1 -24.83 -10.32 -17.37
CA GLN A 1 -24.03 -9.08 -17.19
C GLN A 1 -22.68 -9.49 -16.63
N MET A 2 -21.60 -9.31 -17.39
CA MET A 2 -20.24 -9.50 -16.86
C MET A 2 -19.96 -8.31 -15.94
N SER A 3 -19.74 -8.56 -14.64
CA SER A 3 -19.29 -7.52 -13.72
C SER A 3 -17.93 -7.02 -14.22
N SER A 4 -17.84 -5.78 -14.66
CA SER A 4 -16.56 -5.16 -15.01
C SER A 4 -15.70 -5.13 -13.74
N GLN A 5 -14.55 -5.79 -13.79
CA GLN A 5 -13.56 -5.75 -12.73
C GLN A 5 -12.95 -4.34 -12.64
N VAL A 6 -12.49 -3.97 -11.45
CA VAL A 6 -11.93 -2.65 -11.15
C VAL A 6 -10.40 -2.71 -11.17
N SER A 7 -9.77 -1.84 -11.94
CA SER A 7 -8.33 -1.62 -11.87
C SER A 7 -7.97 -0.70 -10.71
N PHE A 8 -6.87 -0.96 -9.98
CA PHE A 8 -6.44 -0.05 -8.91
C PHE A 8 -6.06 1.34 -9.43
N THR A 9 -5.55 1.44 -10.66
CA THR A 9 -5.19 2.70 -11.32
C THR A 9 -6.40 3.48 -11.85
N SER A 10 -7.60 2.89 -11.84
CA SER A 10 -8.84 3.59 -12.19
C SER A 10 -9.21 4.65 -11.14
N ASN A 11 -10.04 5.62 -11.52
CA ASN A 11 -10.55 6.62 -10.58
C ASN A 11 -11.28 6.00 -9.37
N GLU A 12 -11.97 4.88 -9.57
CA GLU A 12 -12.64 4.14 -8.49
C GLU A 12 -11.62 3.43 -7.59
N GLY A 13 -10.66 2.71 -8.18
CA GLY A 13 -9.59 2.04 -7.45
C GLY A 13 -8.79 3.01 -6.58
N VAL A 14 -8.40 4.16 -7.11
CA VAL A 14 -7.68 5.20 -6.36
C VAL A 14 -8.53 5.75 -5.21
N LYS A 15 -9.85 5.94 -5.39
CA LYS A 15 -10.75 6.36 -4.31
C LYS A 15 -10.83 5.31 -3.21
N ILE A 16 -10.91 4.03 -3.56
CA ILE A 16 -10.94 2.92 -2.60
C ILE A 16 -9.65 2.90 -1.78
N ILE A 17 -8.49 2.95 -2.45
CA ILE A 17 -7.18 3.01 -1.79
C ILE A 17 -7.15 4.18 -0.81
N ASN A 18 -7.53 5.37 -1.26
CA ASN A 18 -7.48 6.57 -0.42
C ASN A 18 -8.42 6.48 0.79
N SER A 19 -9.60 5.86 0.62
CA SER A 19 -10.55 5.61 1.72
C SER A 19 -9.96 4.65 2.76
N ILE A 20 -9.37 3.55 2.30
CA ILE A 20 -8.68 2.58 3.18
C ILE A 20 -7.56 3.28 3.95
N VAL A 21 -6.71 4.05 3.25
CA VAL A 21 -5.60 4.78 3.86
C VAL A 21 -6.10 5.78 4.91
N LYS A 22 -7.12 6.58 4.62
CA LYS A 22 -7.66 7.54 5.58
C LYS A 22 -8.27 6.86 6.82
N LYS A 23 -8.95 5.73 6.64
CA LYS A 23 -9.56 4.96 7.74
C LYS A 23 -8.50 4.40 8.69
N HIS A 24 -7.39 3.95 8.13
CA HIS A 24 -6.37 3.22 8.86
C HIS A 24 -5.29 4.20 9.38
N VAL A 25 -4.74 5.04 8.51
CA VAL A 25 -3.71 6.01 8.87
C VAL A 25 -4.36 7.30 9.35
N SER A 26 -4.85 7.31 10.59
CA SER A 26 -5.62 8.42 11.18
C SER A 26 -4.93 9.79 11.15
N LYS A 27 -3.60 9.83 11.10
CA LYS A 27 -2.82 11.07 10.95
C LYS A 27 -2.90 11.67 9.54
N TRP A 28 -3.31 10.90 8.53
CA TRP A 28 -3.32 11.29 7.12
C TRP A 28 -4.72 11.67 6.66
N LYS A 29 -5.21 12.84 7.14
CA LYS A 29 -6.58 13.33 6.84
C LYS A 29 -6.84 13.51 5.34
N ASP A 30 -5.82 13.92 4.59
CA ASP A 30 -5.87 14.11 3.14
C ASP A 30 -5.54 12.83 2.35
N GLY A 31 -5.16 11.77 3.07
CA GLY A 31 -4.79 10.47 2.52
C GLY A 31 -3.42 10.50 1.85
N LEU A 32 -3.31 9.86 0.68
CA LEU A 32 -2.04 9.73 -0.03
C LEU A 32 -1.54 11.06 -0.62
N HIS A 33 -0.22 11.28 -0.59
CA HIS A 33 0.47 12.34 -1.33
C HIS A 33 0.55 12.01 -2.84
N GLU A 34 0.85 13.02 -3.67
CA GLU A 34 0.84 12.92 -5.14
C GLU A 34 1.60 11.71 -5.70
N LEU A 35 2.90 11.57 -5.37
CA LEU A 35 3.69 10.44 -5.86
C LEU A 35 3.16 9.09 -5.37
N GLN A 36 2.64 9.04 -4.14
CA GLN A 36 2.05 7.83 -3.58
C GLN A 36 0.76 7.44 -4.31
N ARG A 37 -0.07 8.42 -4.71
CA ARG A 37 -1.28 8.21 -5.52
C ARG A 37 -0.96 7.66 -6.91
N ILE A 38 0.23 7.91 -7.44
CA ILE A 38 0.68 7.38 -8.73
C ILE A 38 1.25 5.96 -8.54
N CYS A 39 2.14 5.78 -7.56
CA CYS A 39 2.91 4.55 -7.40
C CYS A 39 2.13 3.40 -6.76
N ILE A 40 1.34 3.66 -5.71
CA ILE A 40 0.64 2.60 -4.96
C ILE A 40 -0.37 1.83 -5.82
N PRO A 41 -1.21 2.49 -6.64
CA PRO A 41 -2.11 1.77 -7.54
C PRO A 41 -1.40 0.84 -8.53
N LYS A 42 -0.25 1.28 -9.06
CA LYS A 42 0.57 0.47 -9.96
C LYS A 42 1.12 -0.78 -9.28
N ILE A 43 1.67 -0.62 -8.07
CA ILE A 43 2.16 -1.74 -7.26
C ILE A 43 1.02 -2.71 -6.95
N LEU A 44 -0.16 -2.20 -6.61
CA LEU A 44 -1.35 -3.04 -6.35
C LEU A 44 -1.84 -3.76 -7.61
N ASN A 45 -1.65 -3.18 -8.79
CA ASN A 45 -1.86 -3.82 -10.09
C ASN A 45 -0.71 -4.77 -10.52
N LEU A 46 0.23 -5.09 -9.62
CA LEU A 46 1.39 -5.96 -9.86
C LEU A 46 2.36 -5.39 -10.91
N GLU A 47 2.40 -4.07 -11.10
CA GLU A 47 3.37 -3.40 -11.95
C GLU A 47 4.66 -3.07 -11.17
N ASP A 48 5.81 -3.22 -11.83
CA ASP A 48 7.10 -2.78 -11.29
C ASP A 48 7.20 -1.25 -11.26
N VAL A 49 7.63 -0.69 -10.13
CA VAL A 49 7.73 0.76 -9.92
C VAL A 49 9.13 1.17 -9.49
N PHE A 50 9.73 2.07 -10.27
CA PHE A 50 10.93 2.81 -9.89
C PHE A 50 10.57 4.24 -9.48
N ALA A 51 10.62 4.55 -8.18
CA ALA A 51 10.17 5.84 -7.64
C ALA A 51 11.36 6.73 -7.21
N ILE A 52 11.51 7.88 -7.87
CA ILE A 52 12.47 8.91 -7.50
C ILE A 52 11.73 10.08 -6.84
N ASN A 53 12.14 10.44 -5.62
CA ASN A 53 11.62 11.61 -4.93
C ASN A 53 12.67 12.15 -3.96
N ALA A 54 12.54 13.42 -3.56
CA ALA A 54 13.36 14.01 -2.51
C ALA A 54 13.30 13.20 -1.19
N THR A 55 14.35 13.29 -0.38
CA THR A 55 14.35 12.75 0.99
C THR A 55 13.21 13.37 1.80
N GLY A 56 12.52 12.58 2.62
CA GLY A 56 11.32 13.03 3.33
C GLY A 56 10.05 13.05 2.48
N GLY A 57 10.12 12.87 1.15
CA GLY A 57 8.97 12.85 0.25
C GLY A 57 8.06 11.61 0.35
N GLY A 58 8.11 10.87 1.45
CA GLY A 58 7.17 9.80 1.76
C GLY A 58 7.32 8.51 0.95
N LYS A 59 8.49 8.23 0.35
CA LYS A 59 8.73 6.99 -0.43
C LYS A 59 8.59 5.71 0.40
N SER A 60 8.88 5.77 1.70
CA SER A 60 8.85 4.59 2.58
C SER A 60 7.47 3.95 2.70
N VAL A 61 6.39 4.64 2.34
CA VAL A 61 5.05 4.04 2.41
C VAL A 61 4.72 3.18 1.20
N LEU A 62 5.52 3.26 0.13
CA LEU A 62 5.29 2.53 -1.11
C LEU A 62 5.36 1.00 -0.93
N PHE A 63 6.05 0.50 0.10
CA PHE A 63 6.08 -0.93 0.41
C PHE A 63 5.08 -1.33 1.51
N GLY A 64 4.65 -0.41 2.38
CA GLY A 64 3.74 -0.72 3.50
C GLY A 64 2.26 -0.61 3.14
N ILE A 65 1.88 0.44 2.40
CA ILE A 65 0.47 0.69 2.06
C ILE A 65 -0.12 -0.38 1.14
N PRO A 66 0.58 -0.90 0.11
CA PRO A 66 0.03 -1.99 -0.69
C PRO A 66 -0.34 -3.22 0.14
N VAL A 67 0.49 -3.59 1.10
CA VAL A 67 0.22 -4.70 2.04
C VAL A 67 -1.02 -4.42 2.87
N LEU A 68 -1.14 -3.20 3.44
CA LEU A 68 -2.32 -2.77 4.19
C LEU A 68 -3.60 -2.84 3.35
N VAL A 69 -3.55 -2.37 2.10
CA VAL A 69 -4.71 -2.37 1.20
C VAL A 69 -5.15 -3.79 0.86
N GLN A 70 -4.20 -4.67 0.50
CA GLN A 70 -4.48 -6.09 0.23
C GLN A 70 -5.11 -6.77 1.46
N LEU A 71 -4.56 -6.54 2.66
CA LEU A 71 -5.06 -7.11 3.90
C LEU A 71 -6.48 -6.63 4.22
N GLN A 72 -6.73 -5.32 4.05
CA GLN A 72 -8.05 -4.75 4.31
C GLN A 72 -9.11 -5.31 3.35
N ILE A 73 -8.77 -5.49 2.07
CA ILE A 73 -9.68 -6.06 1.06
C ILE A 73 -9.89 -7.55 1.34
N SER A 74 -8.83 -8.31 1.64
CA SER A 74 -8.93 -9.74 1.90
C SER A 74 -9.79 -10.07 3.14
N GLN A 75 -9.73 -9.24 4.17
CA GLN A 75 -10.54 -9.42 5.38
C GLN A 75 -11.99 -8.97 5.23
N ASN A 76 -12.31 -8.21 4.17
CA ASN A 76 -13.62 -7.59 4.00
C ASN A 76 -14.12 -7.69 2.54
N VAL A 77 -13.94 -8.85 1.89
CA VAL A 77 -14.21 -9.05 0.45
C VAL A 77 -15.60 -8.57 0.04
N ALA A 78 -16.62 -8.78 0.87
CA ALA A 78 -17.99 -8.36 0.60
C ALA A 78 -18.20 -6.83 0.51
N LEU A 79 -17.25 -6.03 1.00
CA LEU A 79 -17.32 -4.57 1.01
C LEU A 79 -16.65 -3.91 -0.21
N TYR A 80 -15.95 -4.68 -1.04
CA TYR A 80 -15.14 -4.16 -2.13
C TYR A 80 -15.54 -4.79 -3.47
N PRO A 81 -15.36 -4.07 -4.59
CA PRO A 81 -15.57 -4.63 -5.91
C PRO A 81 -14.54 -5.74 -6.20
N MET A 82 -14.82 -6.52 -7.24
CA MET A 82 -13.86 -7.46 -7.77
C MET A 82 -12.79 -6.69 -8.56
N PHE A 83 -11.52 -6.96 -8.29
CA PHE A 83 -10.39 -6.29 -8.97
C PHE A 83 -9.90 -7.11 -10.17
N ASP A 84 -9.21 -6.44 -11.09
CA ASP A 84 -8.59 -7.06 -12.28
C ASP A 84 -7.42 -8.00 -11.91
N VAL A 85 -6.89 -7.83 -10.70
CA VAL A 85 -5.76 -8.59 -10.16
C VAL A 85 -6.20 -9.40 -8.95
N PRO A 86 -5.56 -10.55 -8.68
CA PRO A 86 -5.88 -11.35 -7.50
C PRO A 86 -5.60 -10.58 -6.21
N ILE A 87 -6.52 -10.70 -5.25
CA ILE A 87 -6.33 -10.21 -3.88
C ILE A 87 -5.58 -11.26 -3.07
N CYS A 88 -4.48 -10.86 -2.45
CA CYS A 88 -3.67 -11.75 -1.61
C CYS A 88 -4.28 -11.84 -0.21
N LEU A 89 -4.60 -13.05 0.25
CA LEU A 89 -5.23 -13.27 1.55
C LEU A 89 -4.31 -12.90 2.72
N ASP A 90 -3.04 -13.30 2.62
CA ASP A 90 -1.98 -13.08 3.60
C ASP A 90 -0.81 -12.31 2.97
N PRO A 91 -0.97 -11.00 2.72
CA PRO A 91 0.03 -10.22 2.00
C PRO A 91 1.31 -10.03 2.84
N ILE A 92 2.46 -10.32 2.24
CA ILE A 92 3.78 -10.12 2.83
C ILE A 92 4.57 -9.13 1.99
N GLY A 93 5.10 -8.09 2.62
CA GLY A 93 6.05 -7.16 2.01
C GLY A 93 7.48 -7.44 2.49
N VAL A 94 8.40 -7.64 1.55
CA VAL A 94 9.83 -7.78 1.84
C VAL A 94 10.53 -6.47 1.49
N VAL A 95 11.21 -5.88 2.47
CA VAL A 95 11.99 -4.66 2.29
C VAL A 95 13.47 -4.98 2.48
N VAL A 96 14.23 -4.81 1.41
CA VAL A 96 15.69 -4.94 1.43
C VAL A 96 16.29 -3.54 1.56
N MET A 97 17.12 -3.34 2.58
CA MET A 97 17.79 -2.06 2.80
C MET A 97 19.27 -2.28 3.19
N PRO A 98 20.17 -1.37 2.77
CA PRO A 98 21.60 -1.51 3.07
C PRO A 98 22.00 -1.05 4.49
N MET A 99 21.13 -0.36 5.24
CA MET A 99 21.51 0.27 6.51
C MET A 99 20.56 -0.12 7.65
N LYS A 100 21.11 -0.81 8.67
CA LYS A 100 20.41 -1.15 9.93
C LYS A 100 19.83 0.06 10.66
N GLY A 101 20.48 1.22 10.58
CA GLY A 101 20.03 2.46 11.22
C GLY A 101 18.70 3.01 10.68
N LEU A 102 18.25 2.55 9.51
CA LEU A 102 17.00 3.00 8.88
C LEU A 102 15.79 2.13 9.26
N VAL A 103 16.02 1.01 9.93
CA VAL A 103 14.99 0.06 10.37
C VAL A 103 13.95 0.75 11.27
N ASN A 104 14.39 1.63 12.18
CA ASN A 104 13.48 2.34 13.08
C ASN A 104 12.50 3.25 12.34
N ASN A 105 12.91 3.85 11.22
CA ASN A 105 12.03 4.68 10.39
C ASN A 105 10.96 3.82 9.69
N ILE A 106 11.29 2.58 9.37
CA ILE A 106 10.38 1.63 8.72
C ILE A 106 9.41 1.04 9.74
N VAL A 107 9.91 0.63 10.92
CA VAL A 107 9.06 0.18 12.04
C VAL A 107 8.07 1.27 12.43
N HIS A 108 8.44 2.55 12.39
CA HIS A 108 7.50 3.65 12.63
C HIS A 108 6.36 3.72 11.60
N VAL A 109 6.64 3.39 10.33
CA VAL A 109 5.62 3.29 9.26
C VAL A 109 4.74 2.04 9.44
N LEU A 110 5.30 0.94 9.94
CA LEU A 110 4.58 -0.34 10.14
C LEU A 110 3.75 -0.38 11.43
N ASN A 111 4.19 0.33 12.49
CA ASN A 111 3.52 0.40 13.79
C ASN A 111 2.13 1.07 13.76
N PHE A 112 1.70 1.59 12.61
CA PHE A 112 0.34 2.09 12.45
C PHE A 112 -0.72 0.98 12.46
N HIS A 113 -0.41 -0.31 12.20
CA HIS A 113 -1.45 -1.24 11.73
C HIS A 113 -1.43 -2.72 12.10
N SER A 114 -0.86 -3.16 13.22
CA SER A 114 -0.83 -4.61 13.56
C SER A 114 -0.19 -5.48 12.46
N LEU A 115 0.51 -4.84 11.50
CA LEU A 115 1.27 -5.51 10.46
C LEU A 115 2.50 -6.09 11.13
N SER A 116 2.63 -7.41 11.06
CA SER A 116 3.84 -8.09 11.51
C SER A 116 4.90 -7.93 10.41
N GLY A 117 6.00 -7.26 10.73
CA GLY A 117 7.09 -7.00 9.79
C GLY A 117 8.32 -7.84 10.11
N LEU A 118 8.83 -8.58 9.12
CA LEU A 118 10.19 -9.12 9.15
C LEU A 118 11.09 -8.18 8.36
N ILE A 119 12.10 -7.63 9.02
CA ILE A 119 13.08 -6.76 8.38
C ILE A 119 14.40 -7.52 8.21
N VAL A 120 14.81 -7.74 6.96
CA VAL A 120 16.09 -8.34 6.63
C VAL A 120 17.07 -7.22 6.27
N SER A 121 18.06 -7.00 7.13
CA SER A 121 19.22 -6.16 6.81
C SER A 121 20.34 -7.04 6.31
N LEU A 122 20.88 -6.69 5.14
CA LEU A 122 22.18 -7.17 4.69
C LEU A 122 23.30 -6.46 5.45
#